data_AF-A0A6S6R4M0-F1
#
_entry.id   AF-A0A6S6R4M0-F1
#
_cell.length_a   1.000
_cell.length_b   1.000
_cell.length_c   1.000
_cell.angle_alpha   90.00
_cell.angle_beta   90.00
_cell.angle_gamma   90.00
#
_symmetry.space_group_name_H-M   'P 1'
#
loop_
_entity.id
_entity.type
_entity.pdbx_description
1 polymer ?
#
loop_
_entity_poly.entity_id
_entity_poly.type
_entity_poly.pdbx_seq_one_letter_code
_entity_poly.pdbx_strand_id
1 'polypeptide(L)'
;MRGKKRKFLIGAIILFSLLIVYLISYKYMIVPYQIKELNDNMVINGIPYKIGDKMDNLDLDILRHNGWEEITTDDNSILYHNDAIGSVNFDGFPDLSDDFKFILFRSWKDNFSIFGIEVGSNVSEAQTILKKRGYKEEYDTTFVKGRISISFPSENDGKIAMLEIFLRSSDWFYKGNYK
;
A
#
# COMPACT_ATOMS: atom_id res chain seq x y z
N MET A 1 13.01 -2.70 50.57
CA MET A 1 11.78 -2.40 49.77
C MET A 1 11.90 -1.25 48.76
N ARG A 2 12.65 -0.16 49.01
CA ARG A 2 12.78 1.00 48.08
C ARG A 2 13.38 0.65 46.70
N GLY A 3 14.39 -0.22 46.63
CA GLY A 3 15.06 -0.58 45.37
C GLY A 3 14.19 -1.36 44.36
N LYS A 4 13.31 -2.26 44.84
CA LYS A 4 12.39 -3.03 43.98
C LYS A 4 11.34 -2.12 43.33
N LYS A 5 10.74 -1.21 44.10
CA LYS A 5 9.77 -0.23 43.59
C LYS A 5 10.40 0.72 42.56
N ARG A 6 11.65 1.15 42.77
CA ARG A 6 12.38 2.02 41.83
C ARG A 6 12.71 1.32 40.51
N LYS A 7 13.14 0.04 40.56
CA LYS A 7 13.37 -0.78 39.34
C LYS A 7 12.07 -1.02 38.56
N PHE A 8 10.97 -1.29 39.25
CA PHE A 8 9.65 -1.45 38.63
C PHE A 8 9.20 -0.16 37.93
N LEU A 9 9.34 1.00 38.59
CA LEU A 9 8.98 2.29 38.03
C LEU A 9 9.79 2.63 36.77
N ILE A 10 11.11 2.39 36.80
CA ILE A 10 11.98 2.59 35.63
C ILE A 10 11.58 1.65 34.49
N GLY A 11 11.30 0.38 34.79
CA GLY A 11 10.83 -0.58 33.78
C GLY A 11 9.51 -0.15 33.13
N ALA A 12 8.55 0.33 33.93
CA ALA A 12 7.28 0.84 33.42
C ALA A 12 7.45 2.08 32.52
N ILE A 13 8.34 3.01 32.89
CA ILE A 13 8.66 4.18 32.07
C ILE A 13 9.28 3.75 30.74
N ILE A 14 10.25 2.83 30.74
CA ILE A 14 10.88 2.33 29.51
C ILE A 14 9.83 1.69 28.60
N LEU A 15 8.96 0.83 29.14
CA LEU A 15 7.89 0.18 28.36
C LEU A 15 6.92 1.19 27.76
N PHE A 16 6.54 2.20 28.54
CA PHE A 16 5.66 3.27 28.08
C PHE A 16 6.32 4.14 27.00
N SER A 17 7.61 4.47 27.16
CA SER A 17 8.39 5.19 26.14
C SER A 17 8.52 4.38 24.85
N LEU A 18 8.79 3.08 24.94
CA LEU A 18 8.84 2.19 23.77
C LEU A 18 7.48 2.09 23.07
N LEU A 19 6.38 2.03 23.83
CA LEU A 19 5.03 2.05 23.28
C LEU A 19 4.73 3.36 22.54
N ILE A 20 5.11 4.51 23.11
CA ILE A 20 4.96 5.81 22.45
C ILE A 20 5.77 5.86 21.16
N VAL A 21 7.05 5.46 21.20
CA VAL A 21 7.91 5.42 20.02
C VAL A 21 7.31 4.52 18.94
N TYR A 22 6.81 3.33 19.31
CA TYR A 22 6.11 2.43 18.40
C TYR A 22 4.86 3.06 17.80
N LEU A 23 3.99 3.70 18.60
CA LEU A 23 2.77 4.33 18.10
C LEU A 23 3.05 5.49 17.13
N ILE A 24 4.16 6.20 17.33
CA ILE A 24 4.62 7.26 16.42
C ILE A 24 5.21 6.63 15.15
N SER A 25 6.14 5.69 15.27
CA SER A 25 6.85 5.09 14.13
C SER A 25 6.00 4.16 13.28
N TYR A 26 5.00 3.49 13.86
CA TYR A 26 4.12 2.52 13.19
C TYR A 26 3.38 3.09 11.98
N LYS A 27 3.08 4.40 11.97
CA LYS A 27 2.47 5.07 10.81
C LYS A 27 3.42 5.15 9.61
N TYR A 28 4.72 5.02 9.84
CA TYR A 28 5.79 5.21 8.86
C TYR A 28 6.49 3.91 8.49
N MET A 29 6.14 2.79 9.12
CA MET A 29 6.71 1.48 8.82
C MET A 29 5.80 0.69 7.88
N ILE A 30 6.40 -0.01 6.92
CA ILE A 30 5.71 -1.10 6.23
C ILE A 30 5.70 -2.25 7.23
N VAL A 31 4.51 -2.57 7.76
CA VAL A 31 4.38 -3.63 8.77
C VAL A 31 4.20 -4.96 8.03
N PRO A 32 5.09 -5.95 8.21
CA PRO A 32 5.04 -7.21 7.45
C PRO A 32 3.68 -7.91 7.53
N TYR A 33 3.01 -7.87 8.68
CA TYR A 33 1.67 -8.48 8.81
C TYR A 33 0.63 -7.78 7.93
N GLN A 34 0.71 -6.46 7.75
CA GLN A 34 -0.27 -5.71 6.94
C GLN A 34 -0.09 -6.02 5.46
N ILE A 35 1.16 -6.12 5.01
CA ILE A 35 1.49 -6.56 3.64
C ILE A 35 1.08 -8.01 3.42
N LYS A 36 1.30 -8.88 4.40
CA LYS A 36 0.81 -10.26 4.34
C LYS A 36 -0.72 -10.30 4.28
N GLU A 37 -1.42 -9.58 5.16
CA GLU A 37 -2.89 -9.48 5.15
C GLU A 37 -3.39 -9.00 3.78
N LEU A 38 -2.76 -7.96 3.23
CA LEU A 38 -3.08 -7.42 1.92
C LEU A 38 -2.94 -8.49 0.83
N ASN A 39 -1.76 -9.10 0.71
CA ASN A 39 -1.48 -10.14 -0.28
C ASN A 39 -2.37 -11.39 -0.12
N ASP A 40 -2.69 -11.78 1.12
CA ASP A 40 -3.56 -12.93 1.41
C ASP A 40 -5.03 -12.69 1.02
N ASN A 41 -5.44 -11.41 0.90
CA ASN A 41 -6.81 -11.01 0.58
C ASN A 41 -6.92 -10.33 -0.80
N MET A 42 -5.85 -10.39 -1.58
CA MET A 42 -5.79 -9.81 -2.90
C MET A 42 -5.83 -10.92 -3.94
N VAL A 43 -6.78 -10.83 -4.86
CA VAL A 43 -6.87 -11.73 -6.01
C VAL A 43 -6.53 -10.91 -7.23
N ILE A 44 -5.36 -11.18 -7.82
CA ILE A 44 -4.99 -10.65 -9.12
C ILE A 44 -4.64 -11.80 -10.04
N ASN A 45 -5.41 -11.97 -11.11
CA ASN A 45 -5.08 -12.95 -12.14
C ASN A 45 -4.07 -12.34 -13.12
N GLY A 46 -2.96 -13.03 -13.35
CA GLY A 46 -1.94 -12.63 -14.33
C GLY A 46 -0.87 -11.66 -13.80
N ILE A 47 -0.80 -11.43 -12.48
CA ILE A 47 0.29 -10.67 -11.87
C ILE A 47 1.29 -11.59 -11.17
N PRO A 48 2.58 -11.55 -11.54
CA PRO A 48 3.59 -12.45 -10.99
C PRO A 48 4.20 -11.97 -9.66
N TYR A 49 3.70 -10.90 -9.02
CA TYR A 49 4.34 -10.29 -7.86
C TYR A 49 3.39 -10.07 -6.67
N LYS A 50 3.98 -10.02 -5.46
CA LYS A 50 3.29 -9.60 -4.24
C LYS A 50 3.62 -8.15 -3.92
N ILE A 51 2.66 -7.44 -3.36
CA ILE A 51 2.88 -6.06 -2.92
C ILE A 51 3.97 -6.03 -1.86
N GLY A 52 4.96 -5.15 -2.03
CA GLY A 52 6.08 -4.98 -1.10
C GLY A 52 7.34 -5.79 -1.43
N ASP A 53 7.32 -6.60 -2.49
CA ASP A 53 8.54 -7.24 -3.00
C ASP A 53 9.48 -6.20 -3.67
N LYS A 54 10.79 -6.43 -3.60
CA LYS A 54 11.78 -5.64 -4.33
C LYS A 54 11.61 -5.83 -5.84
N MET A 55 11.83 -4.78 -6.64
CA MET A 55 11.82 -4.90 -8.10
C MET A 55 12.95 -5.79 -8.61
N ASP A 56 14.09 -5.89 -7.92
CA ASP A 56 15.16 -6.85 -8.31
C ASP A 56 14.71 -8.32 -8.28
N ASN A 57 13.64 -8.63 -7.54
CA ASN A 57 13.04 -9.95 -7.52
C ASN A 57 12.02 -10.15 -8.65
N LEU A 58 11.77 -9.11 -9.45
CA LEU A 58 10.83 -9.12 -10.56
C LEU A 58 11.59 -9.52 -11.83
N ASP A 59 11.16 -10.63 -12.41
CA ASP A 59 11.61 -11.02 -13.73
C ASP A 59 10.87 -10.15 -14.77
N LEU A 60 11.57 -9.14 -15.28
CA LEU A 60 11.05 -8.21 -16.29
C LEU A 60 10.74 -8.91 -17.61
N ASP A 61 11.45 -9.99 -17.92
CA ASP A 61 11.19 -10.78 -19.12
C ASP A 61 9.88 -11.54 -18.96
N ILE A 62 9.57 -12.07 -17.77
CA ILE A 62 8.26 -12.65 -17.45
C ILE A 62 7.14 -11.62 -17.60
N LEU A 63 7.33 -10.37 -17.16
CA LEU A 63 6.31 -9.33 -17.35
C LEU A 63 6.03 -9.09 -18.84
N ARG A 64 7.08 -8.87 -19.64
CA ARG A 64 6.97 -8.65 -21.08
C ARG A 64 6.31 -9.83 -21.79
N HIS A 65 6.70 -11.06 -21.45
CA HIS A 65 6.11 -12.28 -22.01
C HIS A 65 4.63 -12.47 -21.65
N ASN A 66 4.18 -11.91 -20.52
CA ASN A 66 2.78 -11.93 -20.09
C ASN A 66 1.96 -10.74 -20.63
N GLY A 67 2.47 -10.01 -21.62
CA GLY A 67 1.76 -8.92 -22.28
C GLY A 67 1.76 -7.61 -21.49
N TRP A 68 2.71 -7.43 -20.57
CA TRP A 68 2.95 -6.13 -19.95
C TRP A 68 3.87 -5.28 -20.84
N GLU A 69 3.41 -4.08 -21.14
CA GLU A 69 4.13 -3.09 -21.94
C GLU A 69 4.58 -1.93 -21.06
N GLU A 70 5.79 -1.45 -21.30
CA GLU A 70 6.34 -0.26 -20.65
C GLU A 70 5.81 0.97 -21.39
N ILE A 71 5.01 1.80 -20.73
CA ILE A 71 4.26 2.86 -21.44
C ILE A 71 5.06 4.16 -21.54
N THR A 72 5.68 4.63 -20.46
CA THR A 72 6.53 5.84 -20.42
C THR A 72 7.21 5.89 -19.07
N THR A 73 8.49 6.21 -19.05
CA THR A 73 9.29 6.33 -17.82
C THR A 73 9.94 7.71 -17.78
N ASP A 74 9.94 8.35 -16.61
CA ASP A 74 10.98 9.32 -16.29
C ASP A 74 12.15 8.57 -15.64
N ASP A 75 13.27 9.24 -15.38
CA ASP A 75 14.48 8.57 -14.85
C ASP A 75 14.25 7.92 -13.47
N ASN A 76 13.12 8.20 -12.81
CA ASN A 76 12.83 7.77 -11.43
C ASN A 76 11.58 6.88 -11.29
N SER A 77 10.78 6.68 -12.34
CA SER A 77 9.53 5.92 -12.30
C SER A 77 9.35 5.06 -13.55
N ILE A 78 9.00 3.79 -13.35
CA ILE A 78 8.76 2.81 -14.41
C ILE A 78 7.31 2.31 -14.32
N LEU A 79 6.51 2.63 -15.34
CA LEU A 79 5.12 2.21 -15.47
C LEU A 79 4.99 1.07 -16.49
N TYR A 80 4.50 -0.08 -16.01
CA TYR A 80 4.02 -1.16 -16.88
C TYR A 80 2.50 -1.21 -16.93
N HIS A 81 1.97 -1.61 -18.07
CA HIS A 81 0.55 -1.72 -18.32
C HIS A 81 0.21 -2.99 -19.07
N ASN A 82 -0.95 -3.54 -18.77
CA ASN A 82 -1.51 -4.67 -19.46
C ASN A 82 -3.02 -4.43 -19.60
N ASP A 83 -3.50 -4.35 -20.84
CA ASP A 83 -4.90 -4.06 -21.16
C ASP A 83 -5.90 -5.03 -20.54
N ALA A 84 -5.48 -6.26 -20.23
CA ALA A 84 -6.33 -7.28 -19.61
C ALA A 84 -6.31 -7.23 -18.08
N ILE A 85 -5.38 -6.52 -17.46
CA ILE A 85 -5.15 -6.57 -16.01
C ILE A 85 -5.19 -5.18 -15.38
N GLY A 86 -4.40 -4.22 -15.87
CA GLY A 86 -4.26 -2.91 -15.25
C GLY A 86 -2.88 -2.30 -15.43
N SER A 87 -2.44 -1.51 -14.46
CA SER A 87 -1.13 -0.86 -14.45
C SER A 87 -0.41 -1.07 -13.14
N VAL A 88 0.91 -1.19 -13.23
CA VAL A 88 1.83 -1.23 -12.10
C VAL A 88 2.90 -0.16 -12.26
N ASN A 89 3.17 0.58 -11.19
CA ASN A 89 4.26 1.54 -11.14
C ASN A 89 5.32 1.13 -10.14
N PHE A 90 6.58 1.27 -10.57
CA PHE A 90 7.77 1.13 -9.75
C PHE A 90 8.47 2.48 -9.69
N ASP A 91 9.01 2.84 -8.54
CA ASP A 91 9.67 4.14 -8.35
C ASP A 91 10.91 3.94 -7.48
N GLY A 92 11.98 4.68 -7.75
CA GLY A 92 13.20 4.75 -6.93
C GLY A 92 12.98 5.40 -5.55
N PHE A 93 11.73 5.70 -5.20
CA PHE A 93 11.32 6.44 -4.03
C PHE A 93 11.46 5.69 -2.68
N PRO A 94 11.72 6.39 -1.54
CA PRO A 94 12.17 7.79 -1.36
C PRO A 94 13.68 7.96 -1.16
N ASP A 95 14.48 6.90 -1.28
CA ASP A 95 15.82 6.87 -0.69
C ASP A 95 16.94 7.39 -1.64
N LEU A 96 16.58 7.86 -2.84
CA LEU A 96 17.54 7.98 -3.97
C LEU A 96 18.33 6.67 -4.16
N SER A 97 17.72 5.54 -3.80
CA SER A 97 18.35 4.23 -3.97
C SER A 97 18.21 3.82 -5.41
N ASP A 98 19.26 3.22 -5.96
CA ASP A 98 19.24 2.59 -7.28
C ASP A 98 18.18 1.45 -7.38
N ASP A 99 17.63 1.01 -6.24
CA ASP A 99 16.59 -0.02 -6.12
C ASP A 99 15.17 0.57 -6.31
N PHE A 100 14.58 0.39 -7.49
CA PHE A 100 13.17 0.65 -7.73
C PHE A 100 12.28 -0.28 -6.87
N LYS A 101 11.17 0.24 -6.33
CA LYS A 101 10.23 -0.52 -5.49
C LYS A 101 8.83 -0.42 -6.06
N PHE A 102 8.04 -1.47 -5.89
CA PHE A 102 6.63 -1.46 -6.22
C PHE A 102 5.90 -0.41 -5.37
N ILE A 103 5.28 0.60 -6.01
CA ILE A 103 4.58 1.67 -5.30
C ILE A 103 3.10 1.72 -5.61
N LEU A 104 2.65 1.25 -6.77
CA LEU A 104 1.27 1.39 -7.22
C LEU A 104 0.83 0.16 -8.01
N PHE A 105 -0.37 -0.33 -7.73
CA PHE A 105 -1.14 -1.13 -8.67
C PHE A 105 -2.53 -0.55 -8.81
N ARG A 106 -3.04 -0.48 -10.03
CA ARG A 106 -4.42 -0.08 -10.29
C ARG A 106 -5.03 -0.93 -11.39
N SER A 107 -6.33 -1.18 -11.28
CA SER A 107 -7.09 -1.95 -12.25
C SER A 107 -8.52 -1.44 -12.37
N TRP A 108 -9.01 -1.42 -13.59
CA TRP A 108 -10.39 -1.13 -14.01
C TRP A 108 -11.08 -2.41 -14.51
N LYS A 109 -10.55 -3.57 -14.12
CA LYS A 109 -11.04 -4.90 -14.52
C LYS A 109 -11.70 -5.60 -13.35
N ASP A 110 -12.67 -6.44 -13.67
CA ASP A 110 -13.40 -7.30 -12.72
C ASP A 110 -12.57 -8.51 -12.26
N ASN A 111 -11.42 -8.76 -12.87
CA ASN A 111 -10.49 -9.83 -12.49
C ASN A 111 -9.54 -9.46 -11.34
N PHE A 112 -9.72 -8.29 -10.74
CA PHE A 112 -8.99 -7.82 -9.58
C PHE A 112 -9.94 -7.59 -8.40
N SER A 113 -9.61 -8.18 -7.25
CA SER A 113 -10.29 -7.86 -6.01
C SER A 113 -9.34 -7.73 -4.82
N ILE A 114 -9.75 -6.93 -3.85
CA ILE A 114 -9.07 -6.74 -2.58
C ILE A 114 -10.08 -6.80 -1.44
N PHE A 115 -9.88 -7.72 -0.49
CA PHE A 115 -10.84 -8.00 0.58
C PHE A 115 -12.25 -8.33 0.05
N GLY A 116 -12.35 -8.86 -1.17
CA GLY A 116 -13.62 -9.13 -1.87
C GLY A 116 -14.27 -7.90 -2.49
N ILE A 117 -13.61 -6.72 -2.45
CA ILE A 117 -14.03 -5.52 -3.17
C ILE A 117 -13.51 -5.62 -4.60
N GLU A 118 -14.39 -5.44 -5.58
CA GLU A 118 -14.10 -5.51 -7.01
C GLU A 118 -14.66 -4.28 -7.76
N VAL A 119 -14.23 -4.09 -9.01
CA VAL A 119 -14.85 -3.10 -9.90
C VAL A 119 -16.34 -3.43 -10.06
N GLY A 120 -17.21 -2.43 -9.94
CA GLY A 120 -18.68 -2.61 -9.91
C GLY A 120 -19.28 -2.87 -8.53
N SER A 121 -18.46 -3.06 -7.49
CA SER A 121 -18.92 -3.11 -6.09
C SER A 121 -19.52 -1.77 -5.64
N ASN A 122 -20.40 -1.79 -4.65
CA ASN A 122 -20.96 -0.57 -4.08
C ASN A 122 -19.91 0.13 -3.19
N VAL A 123 -19.76 1.45 -3.36
CA VAL A 123 -18.80 2.26 -2.60
C VAL A 123 -19.04 2.16 -1.08
N SER A 124 -20.29 2.25 -0.62
CA SER A 124 -20.60 2.23 0.83
C SER A 124 -20.27 0.89 1.49
N GLU A 125 -20.40 -0.20 0.74
CA GLU A 125 -20.02 -1.54 1.19
C GLU A 125 -18.49 -1.66 1.29
N ALA A 126 -17.77 -1.20 0.27
CA ALA A 126 -16.31 -1.19 0.26
C ALA A 126 -15.73 -0.35 1.43
N GLN A 127 -16.29 0.83 1.67
CA GLN A 127 -15.94 1.67 2.83
C GLN A 127 -16.14 0.92 4.16
N THR A 128 -17.25 0.18 4.29
CA THR A 128 -17.55 -0.61 5.49
C THR A 128 -16.55 -1.73 5.70
N ILE A 129 -16.21 -2.47 4.64
CA ILE A 129 -15.20 -3.55 4.66
C ILE A 129 -13.85 -3.02 5.14
N LEU A 130 -13.38 -1.90 4.57
CA LEU A 130 -12.09 -1.32 4.91
C LEU A 130 -12.05 -0.76 6.33
N LYS A 131 -13.10 -0.05 6.77
CA LYS A 131 -13.23 0.44 8.16
C LYS A 131 -13.18 -0.71 9.17
N LYS A 132 -13.87 -1.83 8.89
CA LYS A 132 -13.85 -3.03 9.74
C LYS A 132 -12.44 -3.65 9.87
N ARG A 133 -11.60 -3.48 8.85
CA ARG A 133 -10.20 -3.95 8.83
C ARG A 133 -9.20 -2.95 9.41
N GLY A 134 -9.68 -1.84 9.96
CA GLY A 134 -8.86 -0.83 10.61
C GLY A 134 -8.18 0.15 9.65
N TYR A 135 -8.62 0.21 8.39
CA TYR A 135 -8.28 1.32 7.51
C TYR A 135 -9.07 2.56 7.94
N LYS A 136 -8.42 3.72 7.83
CA LYS A 136 -9.00 5.02 8.14
C LYS A 136 -9.25 5.77 6.85
N GLU A 137 -10.42 6.38 6.77
CA GLU A 137 -10.77 7.28 5.67
C GLU A 137 -9.90 8.53 5.74
N GLU A 138 -9.33 8.92 4.61
CA GLU A 138 -8.53 10.15 4.46
C GLU A 138 -9.16 11.12 3.46
N TYR A 139 -9.72 10.58 2.38
CA TYR A 139 -10.57 11.26 1.40
C TYR A 139 -11.77 10.35 1.09
N ASP A 140 -12.84 10.88 0.50
CA ASP A 140 -14.14 10.19 0.31
C ASP A 140 -14.03 8.72 -0.16
N THR A 141 -13.08 8.43 -1.05
CA THR A 141 -12.84 7.09 -1.61
C THR A 141 -11.43 6.56 -1.34
N THR A 142 -10.67 7.17 -0.42
CA THR A 142 -9.29 6.78 -0.10
C THR A 142 -9.13 6.39 1.37
N PHE A 143 -8.58 5.20 1.59
CA PHE A 143 -8.50 4.54 2.89
C PHE A 143 -7.07 4.09 3.20
N VAL A 144 -6.59 4.37 4.41
CA VAL A 144 -5.18 4.17 4.79
C VAL A 144 -5.01 3.33 6.05
N LYS A 145 -4.04 2.43 6.03
CA LYS A 145 -3.59 1.63 7.18
C LYS A 145 -2.07 1.52 7.13
N GLY A 146 -1.39 2.23 8.03
CA GLY A 146 0.06 2.36 7.96
C GLY A 146 0.49 3.04 6.65
N ARG A 147 1.32 2.37 5.85
CA ARG A 147 1.77 2.83 4.54
C ARG A 147 0.89 2.37 3.37
N ILE A 148 -0.09 1.50 3.60
CA ILE A 148 -0.97 1.00 2.54
C ILE A 148 -2.12 2.00 2.38
N SER A 149 -2.31 2.48 1.15
CA SER A 149 -3.45 3.27 0.71
C SER A 149 -4.26 2.45 -0.29
N ILE A 150 -5.58 2.43 -0.13
CA ILE A 150 -6.52 1.81 -1.06
C ILE A 150 -7.47 2.92 -1.50
N SER A 151 -7.57 3.12 -2.81
CA SER A 151 -8.47 4.11 -3.42
C SER A 151 -9.41 3.42 -4.40
N PHE A 152 -10.66 3.89 -4.45
CA PHE A 152 -11.67 3.37 -5.37
C PHE A 152 -12.58 4.49 -5.86
N PRO A 153 -12.15 5.28 -6.85
CA PRO A 153 -13.02 6.29 -7.44
C PRO A 153 -14.30 5.64 -7.97
N SER A 154 -15.40 6.39 -7.84
CA SER A 154 -16.74 5.91 -8.17
C SER A 154 -17.27 6.52 -9.45
N GLU A 155 -18.10 5.76 -10.16
CA GLU A 155 -18.98 6.31 -11.19
C GLU A 155 -20.19 7.01 -10.55
N ASN A 156 -20.98 7.71 -11.36
CA ASN A 156 -22.14 8.51 -10.91
C ASN A 156 -23.25 7.67 -10.26
N ASP A 157 -23.21 6.34 -10.40
CA ASP A 157 -24.18 5.39 -9.82
C ASP A 157 -23.76 4.84 -8.45
N GLY A 158 -22.64 5.33 -7.89
CA GLY A 158 -22.10 4.86 -6.60
C GLY A 158 -21.42 3.49 -6.67
N LYS A 159 -21.05 3.06 -7.88
CA LYS A 159 -20.24 1.86 -8.11
C LYS A 159 -18.76 2.21 -8.28
N ILE A 160 -17.91 1.29 -7.88
CA ILE A 160 -16.46 1.43 -8.03
C ILE A 160 -16.08 1.30 -9.50
N ALA A 161 -15.43 2.33 -10.04
CA ALA A 161 -14.95 2.37 -11.43
C ALA A 161 -13.58 1.70 -11.59
N MET A 162 -12.75 1.80 -10.55
CA MET A 162 -11.36 1.37 -10.55
C MET A 162 -10.96 1.08 -9.10
N LEU A 163 -10.08 0.10 -8.92
CA LEU A 163 -9.40 -0.15 -7.65
C LEU A 163 -7.92 0.19 -7.78
N GLU A 164 -7.40 0.85 -6.76
CA GLU A 164 -6.01 1.26 -6.67
C GLU A 164 -5.44 0.92 -5.30
N ILE A 165 -4.24 0.34 -5.30
CA ILE A 165 -3.43 0.12 -4.11
C ILE A 165 -2.13 0.88 -4.28
N PHE A 166 -1.79 1.68 -3.28
CA PHE A 166 -0.58 2.48 -3.27
C PHE A 166 0.20 2.26 -1.96
N LEU A 167 1.51 2.05 -2.07
CA LEU A 167 2.42 2.06 -0.93
C LEU A 167 2.99 3.47 -0.75
N ARG A 168 2.49 4.16 0.27
CA ARG A 168 2.92 5.52 0.63
C ARG A 168 4.38 5.56 1.05
N SER A 169 5.04 6.70 0.85
CA SER A 169 6.41 6.92 1.34
C SER A 169 6.50 6.92 2.87
N SER A 170 7.64 6.46 3.40
CA SER A 170 8.01 6.59 4.82
C SER A 170 8.61 7.95 5.16
N ASP A 171 8.90 8.78 4.15
CA ASP A 171 9.77 9.93 4.33
C ASP A 171 9.02 11.16 4.87
N TRP A 172 9.53 11.74 5.95
CA TRP A 172 8.92 12.88 6.64
C TRP A 172 9.00 14.18 5.83
N PHE A 173 9.93 14.26 4.88
CA PHE A 173 10.23 15.48 4.11
C PHE A 173 9.19 15.81 3.02
N TYR A 174 8.30 14.87 2.68
CA TYR A 174 7.29 15.08 1.63
C TYR A 174 6.09 15.95 2.06
N LYS A 175 6.00 16.37 3.33
CA LYS A 175 5.00 17.38 3.77
C LYS A 175 5.35 18.81 3.35
N GLY A 176 6.49 19.04 2.67
CA GLY A 176 7.09 20.37 2.56
C GLY A 176 7.15 21.01 1.18
N ASN A 177 7.46 20.31 0.08
CA ASN A 177 8.08 21.00 -1.07
C ASN A 177 7.66 20.49 -2.45
N TYR A 178 6.37 20.53 -2.76
CA TYR A 178 5.93 20.77 -4.14
C TYR A 178 4.84 21.86 -4.11
N LYS A 179 5.23 23.06 -4.52
CA LYS A 179 4.33 24.13 -4.97
C LYS A 179 4.17 24.00 -6.47
#